data_AF-A0A6B0ZML8-F1
#
_entry.id   AF-A0A6B0ZML8-F1
#
_cell.length_a   1.000
_cell.length_b   1.000
_cell.length_c   1.000
_cell.angle_alpha   90.00
_cell.angle_beta   90.00
_cell.angle_gamma   90.00
#
_symmetry.space_group_name_H-M   'P 1'
#
loop_
_entity.id
_entity.type
_entity.pdbx_description
1 polymer ?
#
loop_
_entity_poly.entity_id
_entity_poly.type
_entity_poly.pdbx_seq_one_letter_code
_entity_poly.pdbx_strand_id
1 'polypeptide(L)'
;ALRIEVNRELEILEAALTTAIERLSGSGRCAALSYHSGEDRIVKSVFRRSAGEVPPPRPGLPPPPGSEATVRLLGRRARTPSESEKAGNRRASAARLRAVERLSLPG
;
A
#
# COMPACT_ATOMS: atom_id res chain seq x y z
N ALA A 1 11.14 -6.65 21.23
CA ALA A 1 10.32 -5.56 20.68
C ALA A 1 10.81 -4.26 21.31
N LEU A 2 11.64 -3.48 20.60
CA LEU A 2 12.22 -2.22 21.09
C LEU A 2 12.80 -1.38 19.91
N ARG A 3 12.09 -1.35 18.77
CA ARG A 3 12.53 -0.56 17.61
C ARG A 3 11.43 0.11 16.80
N ILE A 4 10.16 -0.02 17.22
CA ILE A 4 9.01 0.53 16.47
C ILE A 4 8.42 1.78 17.15
N GLU A 5 8.61 1.96 18.46
CA GLU A 5 7.90 3.01 19.22
C GLU A 5 8.65 4.35 19.32
N VAL A 6 9.90 4.47 18.84
CA VAL A 6 10.74 5.66 19.11
C VAL A 6 10.87 6.61 17.91
N ASN A 7 10.59 6.17 16.68
CA ASN A 7 11.06 6.90 15.48
C ASN A 7 10.00 7.44 14.51
N ARG A 8 8.72 7.59 14.87
CA ARG A 8 7.65 8.04 13.93
C ARG A 8 7.68 7.31 12.56
N GLU A 9 8.27 6.10 12.50
CA GLU A 9 8.58 5.38 11.26
C GLU A 9 7.31 5.07 10.46
N LEU A 10 6.20 4.91 11.17
CA LEU A 10 4.88 4.65 10.60
C LEU A 10 4.28 5.87 9.89
N GLU A 11 4.44 7.07 10.45
CA GLU A 11 3.97 8.32 9.81
C GLU A 11 4.79 8.62 8.55
N ILE A 12 6.11 8.43 8.65
CA ILE A 12 7.04 8.58 7.51
C ILE A 12 6.67 7.60 6.40
N LEU A 13 6.33 6.35 6.74
CA LEU A 13 5.93 5.34 5.76
C LEU A 13 4.67 5.75 4.99
N GLU A 14 3.63 6.24 5.68
CA GLU A 14 2.39 6.66 5.02
C GLU A 14 2.63 7.84 4.06
N ALA A 15 3.37 8.85 4.50
CA ALA A 15 3.70 10.00 3.66
C ALA A 15 4.57 9.59 2.46
N ALA A 16 5.61 8.77 2.69
CA ALA A 16 6.50 8.31 1.64
C ALA A 16 5.77 7.47 0.59
N LEU A 17 4.87 6.57 0.99
CA LEU A 17 4.07 5.77 0.05
C LEU A 17 3.13 6.64 -0.78
N THR A 18 2.50 7.64 -0.15
CA THR A 18 1.61 8.57 -0.84
C THR A 18 2.37 9.35 -1.91
N THR A 19 3.49 9.97 -1.54
CA THR A 19 4.36 10.69 -2.48
C THR A 19 4.93 9.78 -3.57
N ALA A 20 5.29 8.53 -3.25
CA ALA A 20 5.79 7.57 -4.23
C ALA A 20 4.73 7.24 -5.28
N ILE A 21 3.47 7.07 -4.88
CA ILE A 21 2.35 6.82 -5.80
C ILE A 21 2.09 8.04 -6.69
N GLU A 22 2.08 9.25 -6.13
CA GLU A 22 1.84 10.50 -6.85
C GLU A 22 2.88 10.75 -7.94
N ARG A 23 4.12 10.31 -7.73
CA ARG A 23 5.23 10.44 -8.69
C ARG A 23 5.27 9.39 -9.78
N LEU A 24 4.39 8.38 -9.74
CA LEU A 24 4.33 7.37 -10.79
C LEU A 24 3.85 7.99 -12.11
N SER A 25 4.57 7.70 -13.19
CA SER A 25 4.06 7.91 -14.55
C SER A 25 2.85 7.02 -14.81
N GLY A 26 2.07 7.31 -15.87
CA GLY A 26 1.00 6.43 -16.33
C GLY A 26 1.50 4.99 -16.50
N SER A 27 0.73 4.01 -16.03
CA SER A 27 1.11 2.59 -15.97
C SER A 27 2.34 2.24 -15.11
N GLY A 28 2.92 3.20 -14.39
CA GLY A 28 4.00 2.97 -13.43
C GLY A 28 3.52 2.14 -12.23
N ARG A 29 4.42 1.40 -11.58
CA ARG A 29 4.08 0.52 -10.45
C ARG A 29 4.78 0.92 -9.17
N CYS A 30 4.04 0.87 -8.06
CA CYS A 30 4.60 0.95 -6.72
C CYS A 30 4.42 -0.41 -6.02
N ALA A 31 5.49 -0.92 -5.44
CA ALA A 31 5.47 -2.14 -4.65
C ALA A 31 6.07 -1.86 -3.27
N ALA A 32 5.45 -2.40 -2.24
CA ALA A 32 5.89 -2.27 -0.86
C ALA A 32 6.03 -3.67 -0.24
N LEU A 33 7.19 -3.91 0.35
CA LEU A 33 7.50 -5.11 1.12
C LEU A 33 7.51 -4.75 2.60
N SER A 34 6.65 -5.40 3.38
CA SER A 34 6.51 -5.17 4.82
C SER A 34 6.82 -6.43 5.60
N TYR A 35 7.41 -6.29 6.79
CA TYR A 35 7.81 -7.41 7.65
C TYR A 35 7.02 -7.45 8.95
N HIS A 36 6.34 -6.37 9.31
CA HIS A 36 5.48 -6.32 10.48
C HIS A 36 4.05 -5.89 10.16
N SER A 37 3.11 -6.30 11.01
CA SER A 37 1.68 -6.07 10.80
C SER A 37 1.30 -4.59 10.79
N GLY A 38 2.06 -3.74 11.50
CA GLY A 38 1.90 -2.27 11.47
C GLY A 38 2.13 -1.68 10.07
N GLU A 39 3.28 -1.99 9.45
CA GLU A 39 3.62 -1.61 8.07
C GLU A 39 2.58 -2.13 7.09
N ASP A 40 2.26 -3.44 7.13
CA ASP A 40 1.32 -4.05 6.17
C ASP A 40 -0.06 -3.39 6.24
N ARG A 41 -0.51 -3.00 7.44
CA ARG A 41 -1.76 -2.28 7.64
C ARG A 41 -1.72 -0.90 6.98
N ILE A 42 -0.63 -0.15 7.15
CA ILE A 42 -0.45 1.18 6.53
C ILE A 42 -0.40 1.05 5.02
N VAL A 43 0.46 0.17 4.48
CA VAL A 43 0.57 -0.10 3.03
C VAL A 43 -0.81 -0.47 2.45
N LYS A 44 -1.52 -1.39 3.10
CA LYS A 44 -2.87 -1.79 2.68
C LYS A 44 -3.83 -0.60 2.68
N SER A 45 -3.81 0.22 3.73
CA SER A 45 -4.70 1.38 3.87
C SER A 45 -4.45 2.39 2.74
N VAL A 46 -3.19 2.78 2.55
CA VAL A 46 -2.78 3.74 1.51
C VAL A 46 -3.17 3.23 0.13
N PHE A 47 -2.81 1.99 -0.21
CA PHE A 47 -3.09 1.43 -1.54
C PHE A 47 -4.58 1.34 -1.84
N ARG A 48 -5.42 0.98 -0.86
CA ARG A 48 -6.88 0.90 -1.04
C ARG A 48 -7.50 2.28 -1.21
N ARG A 49 -7.07 3.25 -0.40
CA ARG A 49 -7.50 4.64 -0.52
C ARG A 49 -7.13 5.23 -1.88
N SER A 50 -5.89 5.04 -2.34
CA SER A 50 -5.45 5.47 -3.68
C SER A 50 -6.18 4.74 -4.82
N ALA A 51 -6.71 3.54 -4.57
CA ALA A 51 -7.54 2.80 -5.52
C ALA A 51 -9.02 3.22 -5.48
N GLY A 52 -9.38 4.29 -4.75
CA GLY A 52 -10.75 4.76 -4.59
C GLY A 52 -11.63 3.87 -3.71
N GLU A 53 -11.06 2.89 -3.00
CA GLU A 53 -11.79 2.06 -2.02
C GLU A 53 -11.93 2.80 -0.68
N VAL A 54 -12.49 4.02 -0.72
CA VAL A 54 -12.88 4.79 0.47
C VAL A 54 -14.30 4.43 0.90
N PRO A 55 -14.67 4.59 2.19
CA PRO A 55 -16.06 4.46 2.62
C PRO A 55 -16.96 5.37 1.75
N PRO A 56 -18.14 4.89 1.32
CA PRO A 56 -19.05 5.71 0.53
C PRO A 56 -19.43 6.97 1.31
N PRO A 57 -19.67 8.11 0.63
CA PRO A 57 -20.15 9.31 1.29
C PRO A 57 -21.45 9.01 2.04
N ARG A 58 -21.68 9.76 3.13
CA ARG A 58 -22.97 9.73 3.81
C ARG A 58 -24.07 10.17 2.83
N PRO A 59 -25.28 9.58 2.86
CA PRO A 59 -26.37 9.99 1.99
C PRO A 59 -26.60 11.51 2.07
N GLY A 60 -26.62 12.18 0.91
CA GLY A 60 -26.80 13.63 0.81
C GLY A 60 -25.53 14.48 0.91
N LEU A 61 -24.34 13.89 1.06
CA LEU A 61 -23.06 14.60 1.00
C LEU A 61 -22.29 14.25 -0.29
N PRO A 62 -21.51 15.18 -0.86
CA PRO A 62 -20.58 14.87 -1.95
C PRO A 62 -19.54 13.83 -1.50
N PRO A 63 -18.96 13.05 -2.43
CA PRO A 63 -17.85 12.15 -2.13
C PRO A 63 -16.70 12.92 -1.50
N PRO A 64 -15.98 12.33 -0.52
CA PRO A 64 -14.85 12.99 0.10
C PRO A 64 -13.77 13.31 -0.96
N PRO A 65 -13.09 14.47 -0.86
CA PRO A 65 -11.95 14.79 -1.72
C PRO A 65 -10.90 13.67 -1.70
N GLY A 66 -10.34 13.31 -2.85
CA GLY A 66 -9.35 12.23 -2.97
C GLY A 66 -9.95 10.81 -3.01
N SER A 67 -11.26 10.69 -3.27
CA SER A 67 -11.95 9.41 -3.50
C SER A 67 -11.76 8.84 -4.92
N GLU A 68 -11.20 9.62 -5.83
CA GLU A 68 -10.90 9.18 -7.19
C GLU A 68 -9.78 8.14 -7.20
N ALA A 69 -10.02 7.02 -7.88
CA ALA A 69 -9.00 6.02 -8.07
C ALA A 69 -7.87 6.61 -8.94
N THR A 70 -6.67 6.69 -8.36
CA THR A 70 -5.44 7.06 -9.09
C THR A 70 -4.63 5.84 -9.47
N VAL A 71 -4.85 4.72 -8.77
CA VAL A 71 -4.16 3.45 -9.02
C VAL A 71 -5.15 2.28 -9.11
N ARG A 72 -4.69 1.18 -9.69
CA ARG A 72 -5.33 -0.13 -9.65
C ARG A 72 -4.52 -1.07 -8.76
N LEU A 73 -5.20 -1.82 -7.90
CA LEU A 73 -4.55 -2.88 -7.11
C LEU A 73 -4.11 -4.03 -8.02
N LEU A 74 -2.84 -4.45 -7.93
CA LEU A 74 -2.35 -5.64 -8.64
C LEU A 74 -2.69 -6.95 -7.92
N GLY A 75 -3.12 -6.86 -6.66
CA GLY A 75 -3.64 -7.99 -5.89
C GLY A 75 -4.33 -7.50 -4.62
N ARG A 76 -5.48 -8.11 -4.28
CA ARG A 76 -6.24 -7.75 -3.06
C ARG A 76 -5.57 -8.26 -1.78
N ARG A 77 -4.91 -9.41 -1.86
CA ARG A 77 -4.14 -10.02 -0.76
C ARG A 77 -2.66 -9.73 -0.96
N ALA A 78 -1.94 -9.57 0.14
CA ALA A 78 -0.48 -9.53 0.07
C ALA A 78 0.03 -10.87 -0.46
N ARG A 79 1.04 -10.84 -1.33
CA ARG A 79 1.79 -12.04 -1.69
C ARG A 79 2.72 -12.37 -0.52
N THR A 80 2.75 -13.64 -0.16
CA THR A 80 3.59 -14.19 0.91
C THR A 80 4.67 -15.06 0.28
N PRO A 81 5.85 -15.18 0.91
CA PRO A 81 6.89 -16.06 0.38
C PRO A 81 6.42 -17.50 0.30
N SER A 82 6.97 -18.21 -0.68
CA SER A 82 6.82 -19.65 -0.86
C SER A 82 7.52 -20.44 0.25
N GLU A 83 7.19 -21.72 0.37
CA GLU A 83 7.83 -22.59 1.37
C GLU A 83 9.34 -22.78 1.11
N SER A 84 9.76 -22.83 -0.16
CA SER A 84 11.18 -22.89 -0.53
C SER A 84 11.93 -21.61 -0.12
N GLU A 85 11.34 -20.43 -0.33
CA GLU A 85 11.92 -19.16 0.13
C GLU A 85 12.04 -19.09 1.65
N LYS A 86 11.03 -19.57 2.38
CA LYS A 86 11.07 -19.63 3.85
C LYS A 86 12.15 -20.59 4.36
N ALA A 87 12.35 -21.72 3.68
CA ALA A 87 13.37 -22.69 4.02
C ALA A 87 14.79 -22.14 3.78
N GLY A 88 15.00 -21.43 2.66
CA GLY A 88 16.29 -20.79 2.34
C GLY A 88 16.56 -19.50 3.12
N ASN A 89 15.51 -18.81 3.58
CA ASN A 89 15.64 -17.58 4.35
C ASN A 89 14.50 -17.44 5.38
N ARG A 90 14.76 -17.85 6.63
CA ARG A 90 13.78 -17.73 7.73
C ARG A 90 13.26 -16.31 7.93
N ARG A 91 14.05 -15.26 7.63
CA ARG A 91 13.62 -13.86 7.76
C ARG A 91 12.54 -13.48 6.75
N ALA A 92 12.42 -14.21 5.63
CA ALA A 92 11.40 -13.97 4.63
C ALA A 92 9.99 -14.35 5.13
N SER A 93 9.85 -15.26 6.10
CA SER A 93 8.55 -15.78 6.57
C SER A 93 7.50 -14.71 6.94
N ALA A 94 7.96 -13.58 7.49
CA ALA A 94 7.11 -12.47 7.88
C ALA A 94 6.79 -11.49 6.74
N ALA A 95 7.48 -11.61 5.60
CA ALA A 95 7.37 -10.67 4.49
C ALA A 95 5.97 -10.71 3.86
N ARG A 96 5.46 -9.53 3.52
CA ARG A 96 4.19 -9.30 2.84
C ARG A 96 4.43 -8.30 1.73
N LEU A 97 4.21 -8.73 0.49
CA LEU A 97 4.36 -7.89 -0.71
C LEU A 97 2.99 -7.42 -1.19
N ARG A 98 2.85 -6.11 -1.36
CA ARG A 98 1.68 -5.48 -2.01
C ARG A 98 2.15 -4.62 -3.17
N ALA A 99 1.32 -4.49 -4.20
CA ALA A 99 1.63 -3.64 -5.34
C ALA A 99 0.39 -3.01 -5.96
N VAL A 100 0.60 -1.83 -6.55
CA VAL A 100 -0.39 -1.05 -7.30
C VAL A 100 0.21 -0.54 -8.60
N GLU A 101 -0.64 -0.22 -9.56
CA GLU A 101 -0.27 0.36 -10.84
C GLU A 101 -1.03 1.68 -11.05
N ARG A 102 -0.33 2.74 -11.45
CA ARG A 102 -0.91 4.06 -11.74
C ARG A 102 -1.82 3.94 -12.96
N LEU A 103 -3.06 4.41 -12.81
CA LEU A 103 -3.96 4.53 -13.95
C LEU A 103 -3.38 5.54 -14.95
N SER A 104 -3.31 5.16 -16.21
CA SER A 104 -3.02 6.10 -17.29
C SER A 104 -4.12 7.16 -17.31
N LEU A 105 -3.74 8.45 -17.39
CA LEU A 105 -4.72 9.46 -17.79
C LEU A 105 -5.19 9.10 -19.21
N PRO A 106 -6.50 9.17 -19.51
CA PRO A 106 -6.91 9.18 -20.91
C PRO A 106 -6.22 10.37 -21.57
N GLY A 107 -5.40 10.09 -22.58
CA GLY A 107 -4.80 11.11 -23.43
C GLY A 107 -5.83 11.79 -24.31
#